data_AF-A0A4R5C7L1-F1
#
_entry.id   AF-A0A4R5C7L1-F1
#
_cell.length_a   1.000
_cell.length_b   1.000
_cell.length_c   1.000
_cell.angle_alpha   90.00
_cell.angle_beta   90.00
_cell.angle_gamma   90.00
#
_symmetry.space_group_name_H-M   'P 1'
#
loop_
_entity.id
_entity.type
_entity.pdbx_description
1 polymer ?
#
loop_
_entity_poly.entity_id
_entity_poly.type
_entity_poly.pdbx_seq_one_letter_code
_entity_poly.pdbx_strand_id
1 'polypeptide(L)'
;MMRKAAAITAVMLAGSLLSTPAAHADGSYDCFFGDRTPTQDGYKISAHSCTGGGGVDVTIKVVSGSAAGGNRCRTAFSWNGFLTANGCRKE
;
A
#
# COMPACT_ATOMS: atom_id res chain seq x y z
N MET A 1 63.61 -1.05 -3.97
CA MET A 1 62.40 -0.24 -3.69
C MET A 1 61.92 0.38 -4.99
N MET A 2 60.78 -0.05 -5.55
CA MET A 2 59.98 0.77 -6.46
C MET A 2 58.59 0.16 -6.62
N ARG A 3 57.60 1.05 -6.67
CA ARG A 3 56.21 0.86 -6.28
C ARG A 3 55.34 0.33 -7.43
N LYS A 4 54.46 -0.59 -7.03
CA LYS A 4 53.22 -1.09 -7.64
C LYS A 4 52.50 -0.12 -8.58
N ALA A 5 51.94 -0.65 -9.67
CA ALA A 5 50.68 -0.16 -10.23
C ALA A 5 49.90 -1.33 -10.84
N ALA A 6 49.14 -2.04 -10.01
CA ALA A 6 48.03 -2.85 -10.50
C ALA A 6 46.85 -1.90 -10.67
N ALA A 7 46.46 -1.61 -11.92
CA ALA A 7 45.24 -0.89 -12.23
C ALA A 7 44.06 -1.85 -11.99
N ILE A 8 43.31 -1.63 -10.91
CA ILE A 8 42.08 -2.37 -10.63
C ILE A 8 40.96 -1.67 -11.40
N THR A 9 40.51 -2.30 -12.48
CA THR A 9 39.34 -1.88 -13.25
C THR A 9 38.08 -2.17 -12.43
N ALA A 10 37.59 -1.19 -11.67
CA ALA A 10 36.31 -1.29 -10.98
C ALA A 10 35.19 -0.88 -11.94
N VAL A 11 34.70 -1.83 -12.74
CA VAL A 11 33.64 -1.61 -13.71
C VAL A 11 32.45 -2.52 -13.36
N MET A 12 31.28 -1.87 -13.26
CA MET A 12 29.92 -2.43 -13.26
C MET A 12 29.41 -3.12 -11.97
N LEU A 13 29.05 -2.33 -10.96
CA LEU A 13 27.99 -2.74 -10.00
C LEU A 13 26.89 -1.68 -9.80
N ALA A 14 26.96 -0.53 -10.49
CA ALA A 14 25.99 0.56 -10.30
C ALA A 14 24.72 0.44 -11.19
N GLY A 15 24.72 -0.44 -12.20
CA GLY A 15 23.65 -0.48 -13.21
C GLY A 15 22.40 -1.27 -12.80
N SER A 16 22.51 -2.19 -11.85
CA SER A 16 21.43 -3.13 -11.50
C SER A 16 20.47 -2.62 -10.42
N LEU A 17 20.73 -1.46 -9.80
CA LEU A 17 19.85 -0.87 -8.78
C LEU A 17 18.82 0.12 -9.35
N LEU A 18 18.91 0.48 -10.63
CA LEU A 18 18.06 1.51 -11.25
C LEU A 18 16.80 0.94 -11.93
N SER A 19 16.60 -0.37 -11.89
CA SER A 19 15.48 -1.05 -12.58
C SER A 19 14.55 -1.85 -11.66
N THR A 20 14.76 -1.81 -10.34
CA THR A 20 13.74 -2.29 -9.42
C THR A 20 12.62 -1.26 -9.36
N PRO A 21 11.37 -1.59 -9.76
CA PRO A 21 10.22 -0.75 -9.44
C PRO A 21 10.28 -0.47 -7.94
N ALA A 22 9.99 0.76 -7.53
CA ALA A 22 9.83 1.03 -6.12
C ALA A 22 8.74 0.07 -5.61
N ALA A 23 9.14 -0.89 -4.77
CA ALA A 23 8.20 -1.77 -4.09
C ALA A 23 7.49 -0.91 -3.06
N HIS A 24 6.43 -0.22 -3.48
CA HIS A 24 5.51 0.43 -2.58
C HIS A 24 4.84 -0.70 -1.81
N ALA A 25 5.17 -0.87 -0.53
CA ALA A 25 4.45 -1.81 0.31
C ALA A 25 2.96 -1.46 0.24
N ASP A 26 2.13 -2.41 -0.18
CA ASP A 26 0.69 -2.25 -0.23
C ASP A 26 0.21 -1.80 1.15
N GLY A 27 -0.65 -0.78 1.21
CA GLY A 27 -1.24 -0.42 2.50
C GLY A 27 -2.18 -1.51 2.98
N SER A 28 -2.24 -1.74 4.29
CA SER A 28 -3.17 -2.70 4.88
C SER A 28 -3.87 -2.10 6.07
N TYR A 29 -5.17 -2.34 6.16
CA TYR A 29 -6.01 -1.93 7.28
C TYR A 29 -6.91 -3.07 7.74
N ASP A 30 -7.00 -3.23 9.06
CA ASP A 30 -7.99 -4.05 9.73
C ASP A 30 -8.95 -3.14 10.50
N CYS A 31 -10.24 -3.18 10.15
CA CYS A 31 -11.29 -2.34 10.73
C CYS A 31 -12.38 -3.20 11.37
N PHE A 32 -12.88 -2.78 12.52
CA PHE A 32 -13.98 -3.49 13.17
C PHE A 32 -15.31 -3.32 12.43
N PHE A 33 -15.61 -2.10 11.98
CA PHE A 33 -16.85 -1.82 11.30
C PHE A 33 -16.63 -0.89 10.11
N GLY A 34 -17.38 -1.11 9.03
CA GLY A 34 -17.36 -0.21 7.89
C GLY A 34 -18.57 -0.36 6.99
N ASP A 35 -18.88 0.73 6.31
CA ASP A 35 -19.97 0.81 5.35
C ASP A 35 -19.50 1.10 3.93
N ARG A 36 -20.20 0.52 2.95
CA ARG A 36 -19.99 0.77 1.53
C ARG A 36 -20.97 1.82 1.04
N THR A 37 -20.50 2.80 0.29
CA THR A 37 -21.32 3.69 -0.52
C THR A 37 -21.01 3.46 -1.99
N PRO A 38 -21.97 3.04 -2.82
CA PRO A 38 -21.74 2.87 -4.26
C PRO A 38 -21.24 4.15 -4.92
N THR A 39 -20.32 4.03 -5.87
CA THR A 39 -19.84 5.12 -6.72
C THR A 39 -19.79 4.67 -8.17
N GLN A 40 -19.50 5.57 -9.10
CA GLN A 40 -19.43 5.24 -10.53
C GLN A 40 -18.35 4.17 -10.83
N ASP A 41 -17.26 4.16 -10.06
CA ASP A 41 -16.09 3.29 -10.30
C ASP A 41 -15.84 2.35 -9.10
N GLY A 42 -16.89 1.68 -8.64
CA GLY A 42 -16.86 0.74 -7.51
C GLY A 42 -17.62 1.26 -6.30
N TYR A 43 -16.98 1.29 -5.14
CA TYR A 43 -17.58 1.89 -3.95
C TYR A 43 -16.54 2.63 -3.09
N LYS A 44 -17.04 3.50 -2.21
CA LYS A 44 -16.30 4.11 -1.11
C LYS A 44 -16.53 3.29 0.16
N ILE A 45 -15.51 3.15 1.00
CA ILE A 45 -15.64 2.61 2.35
C ILE A 45 -15.45 3.74 3.36
N SER A 46 -16.37 3.82 4.33
CA SER A 46 -16.18 4.58 5.56
C SER A 46 -16.11 3.59 6.72
N ALA A 47 -15.00 3.55 7.45
CA ALA A 47 -14.76 2.57 8.51
C ALA A 47 -14.23 3.23 9.79
N HIS A 48 -14.39 2.53 10.91
CA HIS A 48 -13.90 2.99 12.22
C HIS A 48 -13.32 1.83 13.04
N SER A 49 -12.61 2.20 14.11
CA SER A 49 -11.80 1.28 14.90
C SER A 49 -10.82 0.50 14.02
N CYS A 50 -10.15 1.23 13.13
CA CYS A 50 -9.16 0.70 12.21
C CYS A 50 -7.74 0.75 12.79
N THR A 51 -6.95 -0.26 12.48
CA THR A 51 -5.50 -0.30 12.65
C THR A 51 -4.84 -0.59 11.31
N GLY A 52 -3.61 -0.11 11.11
CA GLY A 52 -2.88 -0.30 9.86
C GLY A 52 -2.34 1.00 9.28
N GLY A 53 -1.93 0.96 8.02
CA GLY A 53 -1.29 2.10 7.35
C GLY A 53 -1.15 1.92 5.84
N GLY A 54 -0.98 3.05 5.14
CA GLY A 54 -0.81 3.14 3.69
C GLY A 54 -1.87 4.00 3.02
N GLY A 55 -1.55 4.60 1.88
CA GLY A 55 -2.43 5.58 1.22
C GLY A 55 -2.94 5.16 -0.15
N VAL A 56 -2.27 4.22 -0.81
CA VAL A 56 -2.52 3.81 -2.19
C VAL A 56 -2.51 2.29 -2.30
N ASP A 57 -3.35 1.78 -3.19
CA ASP A 57 -3.56 0.35 -3.47
C ASP A 57 -3.58 -0.51 -2.19
N VAL A 58 -4.56 -0.22 -1.35
CA VAL A 58 -4.64 -0.78 0.00
C VAL A 58 -5.61 -1.94 0.08
N THR A 59 -5.28 -2.93 0.87
CA THR A 59 -6.21 -3.99 1.29
C THR A 59 -6.85 -3.61 2.62
N ILE A 60 -8.17 -3.69 2.71
CA ILE A 60 -8.97 -3.33 3.88
C ILE A 60 -9.86 -4.51 4.27
N LYS A 61 -9.60 -5.08 5.44
CA LYS A 61 -10.42 -6.11 6.04
C LYS A 61 -11.39 -5.48 7.03
N VAL A 62 -12.68 -5.74 6.84
CA VAL A 62 -13.74 -5.22 7.71
C VAL A 62 -14.46 -6.38 8.38
N VAL A 63 -14.63 -6.32 9.71
CA VAL A 63 -15.31 -7.38 10.46
C VAL A 63 -16.83 -7.31 10.33
N SER A 64 -17.42 -6.12 10.44
CA SER A 64 -18.88 -5.93 10.45
C SER A 64 -19.35 -4.72 9.63
N GLY A 65 -20.64 -4.67 9.32
CA GLY A 65 -21.27 -3.64 8.49
C GLY A 65 -21.36 -4.03 7.02
N SER A 66 -21.86 -3.10 6.21
CA SER A 66 -22.08 -3.38 4.79
C SER A 66 -20.77 -3.59 4.01
N ALA A 67 -19.63 -3.19 4.57
CA ALA A 67 -18.29 -3.40 4.02
C ALA A 67 -17.58 -4.69 4.45
N ALA A 68 -18.23 -5.55 5.25
CA ALA A 68 -17.62 -6.76 5.80
C ALA A 68 -16.95 -7.65 4.73
N GLY A 69 -15.79 -8.19 5.09
CA GLY A 69 -14.90 -8.96 4.22
C GLY A 69 -13.62 -8.22 3.82
N GLY A 70 -12.87 -8.80 2.89
CA GLY A 70 -11.70 -8.18 2.26
C GLY A 70 -12.11 -7.24 1.13
N ASN A 71 -11.43 -6.10 1.03
CA ASN A 71 -11.68 -5.09 0.01
C ASN A 71 -10.34 -4.52 -0.47
N ARG A 72 -10.13 -4.45 -1.79
CA ARG A 72 -9.00 -3.74 -2.38
C ARG A 72 -9.45 -2.35 -2.81
N CYS A 73 -8.79 -1.32 -2.31
CA CYS A 73 -9.13 0.07 -2.56
C CYS A 73 -7.97 0.82 -3.21
N ARG A 74 -8.27 1.71 -4.16
CA ARG A 74 -7.25 2.50 -4.86
C ARG A 74 -6.55 3.47 -3.91
N THR A 75 -7.29 4.09 -3.01
CA THR A 75 -6.73 5.00 -2.01
C THR A 75 -7.43 4.85 -0.66
N ALA A 76 -6.71 5.17 0.40
CA ALA A 76 -7.24 5.31 1.74
C ALA A 76 -6.62 6.48 2.49
N PHE A 77 -7.41 7.08 3.36
CA PHE A 77 -6.99 8.05 4.35
C PHE A 77 -7.46 7.55 5.71
N SER A 78 -6.56 7.55 6.70
CA SER A 78 -6.89 7.15 8.07
C SER A 78 -6.38 8.15 9.08
N TRP A 79 -7.21 8.43 10.08
CA TRP A 79 -6.92 9.35 11.17
C TRP A 79 -7.67 8.95 12.43
N ASN A 80 -6.97 8.82 13.56
CA ASN A 80 -7.55 8.48 14.87
C ASN A 80 -8.49 7.26 14.84
N GLY A 81 -8.11 6.21 14.12
CA GLY A 81 -8.89 4.98 13.99
C GLY A 81 -10.11 5.07 13.06
N PHE A 82 -10.38 6.23 12.46
CA PHE A 82 -11.30 6.37 11.34
C PHE A 82 -10.56 6.15 10.02
N LEU A 83 -11.28 5.63 9.03
CA LEU A 83 -10.75 5.39 7.70
C LEU A 83 -11.79 5.75 6.64
N THR A 84 -11.36 6.41 5.57
CA THR A 84 -12.12 6.58 4.34
C THR A 84 -11.30 6.06 3.18
N ALA A 85 -11.87 5.19 2.34
CA ALA A 85 -11.20 4.64 1.17
C ALA A 85 -12.06 4.72 -0.07
N ASN A 86 -11.43 4.91 -1.23
CA ASN A 86 -12.11 5.14 -2.51
C ASN A 86 -11.71 4.11 -3.57
N GLY A 87 -12.62 3.91 -4.53
CA GLY A 87 -12.39 3.00 -5.65
C GLY A 87 -12.20 1.56 -5.18
N CYS A 88 -12.98 1.18 -4.17
CA CYS A 88 -12.93 -0.13 -3.55
C CYS A 88 -13.70 -1.16 -4.39
N ARG A 89 -13.21 -2.40 -4.33
CA ARG A 89 -13.85 -3.62 -4.84
C ARG A 89 -13.65 -4.74 -3.83
N LYS A 90 -14.55 -5.73 -3.85
CA LYS A 90 -14.35 -6.95 -3.05
C LYS A 90 -13.16 -7.70 -3.60
N GLU A 91 -12.39 -8.30 -2.70
CA GLU A 91 -11.40 -9.33 -3.03
C GLU A 91 -12.05 -10.71 -3.10
#